data_AF-S4W967-F1
#
_entry.id   AF-S4W967-F1
#
_cell.length_a   1.000
_cell.length_b   1.000
_cell.length_c   1.000
_cell.angle_alpha   90.00
_cell.angle_beta   90.00
_cell.angle_gamma   90.00
#
_symmetry.space_group_name_H-M   'P 1'
#
loop_
_entity.id
_entity.type
_entity.pdbx_description
1 polymer ?
#
loop_
_entity_poly.entity_id
_entity_poly.type
_entity_poly.pdbx_seq_one_letter_code
_entity_poly.pdbx_strand_id
1 'polypeptide(L)'
;MVHQRQEYQYFQEKISHLESEVIRLSPYESDCRRLRDVIASSLLQGQLTLSELPQAIRLIQDDDLFYTYAWRFVEAKGDCQSGIIILKMLRDDLNYLFSIGKMSQKQYSQWLEKWLSFLERGRIAFKGEKDFERYFQDQKEASRSLFNDYGL
;
A
#
# COMPACT_ATOMS: atom_id res chain seq x y z
N MET A 1 -10.16 -33.61 -39.00
CA MET A 1 -11.50 -33.03 -38.73
C MET A 1 -12.09 -33.45 -37.39
N VAL A 2 -12.12 -34.75 -37.02
CA VAL A 2 -12.70 -35.20 -35.73
C VAL A 2 -11.93 -34.66 -34.51
N HIS A 3 -10.60 -34.65 -34.56
CA HIS A 3 -9.75 -34.19 -33.45
C HIS A 3 -9.90 -32.69 -33.14
N GLN A 4 -9.95 -31.84 -34.18
CA GLN A 4 -10.21 -30.40 -34.03
C GLN A 4 -11.59 -30.11 -33.43
N ARG A 5 -12.59 -30.97 -33.67
CA ARG A 5 -13.94 -30.82 -33.12
C ARG A 5 -13.98 -31.14 -31.62
N GLN A 6 -13.21 -32.13 -31.19
CA GLN A 6 -13.09 -32.52 -29.78
C GLN A 6 -12.32 -31.48 -28.96
N GLU A 7 -11.22 -30.94 -29.50
CA GLU A 7 -10.50 -29.83 -28.86
C GLU A 7 -11.39 -28.58 -28.75
N TYR A 8 -12.15 -28.26 -29.79
CA TYR A 8 -13.07 -27.13 -29.77
C TYR A 8 -14.16 -27.27 -28.70
N GLN A 9 -14.76 -28.47 -28.55
CA GLN A 9 -15.73 -28.74 -27.49
C GLN A 9 -15.10 -28.65 -26.09
N TYR A 10 -13.90 -29.20 -25.90
CA TYR A 10 -13.17 -29.09 -24.64
C TYR A 10 -12.91 -27.63 -24.23
N PHE A 11 -12.49 -26.78 -25.17
CA PHE A 11 -12.29 -25.36 -24.89
C PHE A 11 -13.60 -24.63 -24.60
N GLN A 12 -14.70 -24.96 -25.29
CA GLN A 12 -16.02 -24.39 -24.99
C GLN A 12 -16.46 -24.70 -23.56
N GLU A 13 -16.37 -25.97 -23.13
CA GLU A 13 -16.76 -26.36 -21.78
C GLU A 13 -15.90 -25.65 -20.71
N LYS A 14 -14.60 -25.52 -20.97
CA LYS A 14 -13.68 -24.82 -20.07
C LYS A 14 -13.96 -23.32 -19.99
N ILE A 15 -14.30 -22.69 -21.12
CA ILE A 15 -14.71 -21.28 -21.17
C ILE A 15 -16.00 -21.10 -20.38
N SER A 16 -17.03 -21.91 -20.63
CA SER A 16 -18.31 -21.81 -19.90
C SER A 16 -18.16 -22.03 -18.40
N HIS A 17 -17.29 -22.96 -17.98
CA HIS A 17 -16.95 -23.12 -16.57
C HIS A 17 -16.30 -21.86 -15.98
N LEU A 18 -15.31 -21.29 -16.68
CA LEU A 18 -14.63 -20.06 -16.24
C LEU A 18 -15.60 -18.87 -16.18
N GLU A 19 -16.49 -18.71 -17.15
CA GLU A 19 -17.54 -17.69 -17.15
C GLU A 19 -18.46 -17.85 -15.94
N SER A 20 -18.85 -19.08 -15.61
CA SER A 20 -19.68 -19.35 -14.43
C SER A 20 -18.97 -18.99 -13.11
N GLU A 21 -17.67 -19.26 -13.02
CA GLU A 21 -16.85 -18.89 -11.86
C GLU A 21 -16.67 -17.38 -11.75
N VAL A 22 -16.47 -16.68 -12.87
CA VAL A 22 -16.41 -15.20 -12.90
C VAL A 22 -17.72 -14.61 -12.40
N ILE A 23 -18.87 -15.10 -12.88
CA ILE A 23 -20.19 -14.64 -12.42
C ILE A 23 -20.35 -14.89 -10.92
N ARG A 24 -19.94 -16.07 -10.42
CA ARG A 24 -20.01 -16.43 -9.00
C ARG A 24 -19.13 -15.54 -8.12
N LEU A 25 -17.96 -15.14 -8.61
CA LEU A 25 -16.98 -14.35 -7.86
C LEU A 25 -17.19 -12.83 -7.97
N SER A 26 -17.87 -12.35 -9.01
CA SER A 26 -18.08 -10.92 -9.28
C SER A 26 -18.70 -10.14 -8.10
N PRO A 27 -19.71 -10.65 -7.37
CA PRO A 27 -20.25 -9.95 -6.20
C PRO A 27 -19.21 -9.71 -5.10
N TYR A 28 -18.34 -10.69 -4.83
CA TYR A 28 -17.29 -10.57 -3.82
C TYR A 28 -16.26 -9.52 -4.19
N GLU A 29 -15.93 -9.38 -5.47
CA GLU A 29 -15.04 -8.32 -5.93
C GLU A 29 -15.65 -6.93 -5.69
N SER A 30 -16.95 -6.78 -5.93
CA SER A 30 -17.69 -5.53 -5.68
C SER A 30 -17.73 -5.20 -4.18
N ASP A 31 -18.01 -6.18 -3.33
CA ASP A 31 -18.05 -6.00 -1.88
C ASP A 31 -16.65 -5.68 -1.32
N CYS A 32 -15.59 -6.34 -1.80
CA CYS A 32 -14.21 -6.02 -1.47
C CYS A 32 -13.86 -4.57 -1.84
N ARG A 33 -14.28 -4.09 -3.01
CA ARG A 33 -14.07 -2.68 -3.41
C ARG A 33 -14.81 -1.72 -2.48
N ARG A 34 -16.07 -1.99 -2.15
CA ARG A 34 -16.85 -1.15 -1.22
C ARG A 34 -16.22 -1.10 0.18
N LEU A 35 -15.81 -2.25 0.71
CA LEU A 35 -15.15 -2.31 2.02
C LEU A 35 -13.84 -1.52 2.02
N ARG A 36 -13.07 -1.60 0.93
CA ARG A 36 -11.85 -0.83 0.75
C ARG A 36 -12.13 0.68 0.79
N ASP A 37 -13.16 1.16 0.11
CA ASP A 37 -13.54 2.59 0.13
C ASP A 37 -14.01 3.05 1.51
N VAL A 38 -14.75 2.21 2.24
CA VAL A 38 -15.16 2.48 3.62
C VAL A 38 -13.95 2.59 4.53
N ILE A 39 -13.02 1.64 4.49
CA ILE A 39 -11.79 1.66 5.30
C ILE A 39 -10.97 2.91 4.99
N ALA A 40 -10.77 3.22 3.71
CA ALA A 40 -10.05 4.42 3.31
C ALA A 40 -10.72 5.68 3.88
N SER A 41 -12.04 5.80 3.73
CA SER A 41 -12.81 6.92 4.26
C SER A 41 -12.67 7.05 5.77
N SER A 42 -12.73 5.94 6.52
CA SER A 42 -12.54 5.93 7.97
C SER A 42 -11.14 6.39 8.38
N LEU A 43 -10.09 5.98 7.64
CA LEU A 43 -8.71 6.44 7.88
C LEU A 43 -8.59 7.95 7.63
N LEU A 44 -9.17 8.46 6.54
CA LEU A 44 -9.14 9.90 6.21
C LEU A 44 -9.88 10.76 7.24
N GLN A 45 -10.93 10.20 7.85
CA GLN A 45 -11.71 10.86 8.90
C GLN A 45 -11.09 10.67 10.30
N GLY A 46 -10.05 9.84 10.44
CA GLY A 46 -9.45 9.50 11.73
C GLY A 46 -10.34 8.66 12.65
N GLN A 47 -11.37 8.01 12.09
CA GLN A 47 -12.21 7.05 12.82
C GLN A 47 -11.54 5.68 12.96
N LEU A 48 -10.47 5.47 12.19
CA LEU A 48 -9.66 4.28 12.17
C LEU A 48 -8.20 4.70 12.02
N THR A 49 -7.30 3.93 12.60
CA THR A 49 -5.84 4.07 12.47
C THR A 49 -5.26 2.89 11.70
N LEU A 50 -4.11 3.08 11.03
CA LEU A 50 -3.47 2.00 10.28
C LEU A 50 -3.09 0.79 11.16
N SER A 51 -2.75 1.03 12.43
CA SER A 51 -2.41 -0.03 13.37
C SER A 51 -3.55 -1.01 13.63
N GLU A 52 -4.80 -0.56 13.48
CA GLU A 52 -6.00 -1.40 13.65
C GLU A 52 -6.28 -2.30 12.43
N LEU A 53 -5.62 -2.04 11.30
CA LEU A 53 -5.68 -2.90 10.12
C LEU A 53 -4.66 -4.05 10.25
N PRO A 54 -5.02 -5.29 9.89
CA PRO A 54 -4.05 -6.36 9.71
C PRO A 54 -2.97 -5.99 8.69
N GLN A 55 -1.71 -6.35 8.97
CA GLN A 55 -0.57 -6.05 8.10
C GLN A 55 -0.79 -6.51 6.64
N ALA A 56 -1.37 -7.71 6.46
CA ALA A 56 -1.65 -8.29 5.15
C ALA A 56 -2.60 -7.45 4.27
N ILE A 57 -3.37 -6.54 4.87
CA ILE A 57 -4.33 -5.69 4.14
C ILE A 57 -3.85 -4.24 3.97
N ARG A 58 -2.78 -3.81 4.64
CA ARG A 58 -2.30 -2.42 4.55
C ARG A 58 -1.69 -2.08 3.19
N LEU A 59 -1.14 -3.09 2.52
CA LEU A 59 -0.55 -3.01 1.17
C LEU A 59 -1.22 -4.02 0.23
N ILE A 60 -2.50 -3.77 -0.11
CA ILE A 60 -3.25 -4.61 -1.06
C ILE A 60 -2.95 -4.15 -2.49
N GLN A 61 -2.67 -5.11 -3.38
CA GLN A 61 -2.62 -4.91 -4.84
C GLN A 61 -1.69 -3.76 -5.29
N ASP A 62 -0.52 -3.62 -4.64
CA ASP A 62 0.46 -2.57 -4.94
C ASP A 62 -0.07 -1.12 -4.81
N ASP A 63 -1.14 -0.94 -4.03
CA ASP A 63 -1.76 0.36 -3.81
C ASP A 63 -1.40 0.97 -2.43
N ASP A 64 -1.22 2.29 -2.39
CA ASP A 64 -0.93 3.07 -1.18
C ASP A 64 -2.13 3.73 -0.54
N LEU A 65 -3.35 3.45 -1.03
CA LEU A 65 -4.58 4.12 -0.62
C LEU A 65 -4.69 4.34 0.89
N PHE A 66 -4.48 3.28 1.68
CA PHE A 66 -4.62 3.36 3.14
C PHE A 66 -3.51 4.21 3.78
N TYR A 67 -2.26 4.07 3.34
CA TYR A 67 -1.17 4.93 3.80
C TYR A 67 -1.38 6.38 3.41
N THR A 68 -1.81 6.65 2.18
CA THR A 68 -2.10 7.98 1.69
C THR A 68 -3.22 8.65 2.50
N TYR A 69 -4.29 7.92 2.83
CA TYR A 69 -5.45 8.49 3.52
C TYR A 69 -5.15 8.72 5.00
N ALA A 70 -4.48 7.77 5.66
CA ALA A 70 -3.99 7.96 7.03
C ALA A 70 -2.99 9.12 7.11
N TRP A 71 -2.08 9.24 6.13
CA TRP A 71 -1.13 10.34 6.05
C TRP A 71 -1.84 11.71 5.93
N ARG A 72 -2.83 11.82 5.03
CA ARG A 72 -3.61 13.05 4.86
C ARG A 72 -4.31 13.48 6.14
N PHE A 73 -4.81 12.53 6.92
CA PHE A 73 -5.44 12.84 8.20
C PHE A 73 -4.44 13.45 9.19
N VAL A 74 -3.28 12.81 9.40
CA VAL A 74 -2.28 13.31 10.36
C VAL A 74 -1.64 14.62 9.91
N GLU A 75 -1.44 14.79 8.60
CA GLU A 75 -1.00 16.04 7.98
C GLU A 75 -1.99 17.17 8.25
N ALA A 76 -3.29 16.93 8.04
CA ALA A 76 -4.33 17.92 8.31
C ALA A 76 -4.48 18.26 9.81
N LYS A 77 -4.08 17.35 10.70
CA LYS A 77 -4.09 17.56 12.16
C LYS A 77 -2.80 18.17 12.70
N GLY A 78 -1.73 18.20 11.92
CA GLY A 78 -0.40 18.54 12.42
C GLY A 78 0.15 17.51 13.42
N ASP A 79 -0.36 16.27 13.40
CA ASP A 79 0.04 15.22 14.34
C ASP A 79 1.31 14.52 13.84
N CYS A 80 2.46 15.10 14.18
CA CYS A 80 3.76 14.63 13.73
C CYS A 80 4.10 13.23 14.30
N GLN A 81 3.65 12.90 15.51
CA GLN A 81 3.91 11.62 16.15
C GLN A 81 3.21 10.49 15.41
N SER A 82 1.93 10.66 15.11
CA SER A 82 1.18 9.71 14.30
C SER A 82 1.78 9.60 12.89
N GLY A 83 2.24 10.71 12.29
CA GLY A 83 2.98 10.69 11.02
C GLY A 83 4.25 9.82 11.05
N ILE A 84 5.09 9.97 12.08
CA ILE A 84 6.29 9.14 12.27
C ILE A 84 5.92 7.66 12.41
N ILE A 85 4.85 7.36 13.15
CA ILE A 85 4.35 6.00 13.34
C ILE A 85 3.92 5.38 12.00
N ILE A 86 3.22 6.15 11.15
CA ILE A 86 2.84 5.70 9.80
C ILE A 86 4.07 5.38 8.94
N LEU A 87 5.10 6.24 8.96
CA LEU A 87 6.35 6.01 8.21
C LEU A 87 7.10 4.77 8.67
N LYS A 88 7.15 4.52 9.98
CA LYS A 88 7.73 3.29 10.54
C LYS A 88 6.94 2.06 10.10
N MET A 89 5.62 2.09 10.24
CA MET A 89 4.76 0.97 9.80
C MET A 89 4.91 0.67 8.31
N LEU A 90 4.99 1.69 7.45
CA LEU A 90 5.22 1.45 6.02
C LEU A 90 6.55 0.72 5.80
N ARG A 91 7.64 1.19 6.41
CA ARG A 91 8.95 0.56 6.27
C ARG A 91 8.96 -0.89 6.79
N ASP A 92 8.33 -1.15 7.92
CA ASP A 92 8.22 -2.49 8.50
C ASP A 92 7.42 -3.44 7.59
N ASP A 93 6.31 -2.97 7.03
CA ASP A 93 5.47 -3.76 6.13
C ASP A 93 6.18 -4.06 4.80
N LEU A 94 6.94 -3.10 4.26
CA LEU A 94 7.79 -3.32 3.07
C LEU A 94 8.87 -4.37 3.34
N ASN A 95 9.60 -4.23 4.46
CA ASN A 95 10.65 -5.18 4.85
C ASN A 95 10.09 -6.59 5.04
N TYR A 96 8.94 -6.70 5.70
CA TYR A 96 8.28 -7.99 5.90
C TYR A 96 7.91 -8.64 4.58
N LEU A 97 7.15 -7.94 3.71
CA LEU A 97 6.70 -8.48 2.43
C LEU A 97 7.86 -8.86 1.50
N PHE A 98 8.93 -8.07 1.51
CA PHE A 98 10.15 -8.40 0.78
C PHE A 98 10.82 -9.65 1.34
N SER A 99 10.97 -9.76 2.66
CA SER A 99 11.63 -10.91 3.30
C SER A 99 10.91 -12.25 3.07
N ILE A 100 9.58 -12.24 2.98
CA ILE A 100 8.79 -13.45 2.70
C ILE A 100 8.57 -13.72 1.21
N GLY A 101 9.23 -12.95 0.33
CA GLY A 101 9.15 -13.11 -1.13
C GLY A 101 7.79 -12.76 -1.74
N LYS A 102 6.96 -12.01 -1.02
CA LYS A 102 5.66 -11.50 -1.52
C LYS A 102 5.80 -10.17 -2.29
N MET A 103 6.99 -9.59 -2.28
CA MET A 103 7.32 -8.36 -3.00
C MET A 103 8.62 -8.58 -3.78
N SER A 104 8.60 -8.27 -5.07
CA SER A 104 9.80 -8.27 -5.90
C SER A 104 10.73 -7.10 -5.55
N GLN A 105 12.01 -7.20 -5.91
CA GLN A 105 12.96 -6.10 -5.76
C GLN A 105 12.47 -4.81 -6.44
N LYS A 106 11.86 -4.93 -7.63
CA LYS A 106 11.32 -3.79 -8.38
C LYS A 106 10.18 -3.10 -7.61
N GLN A 107 9.22 -3.86 -7.10
CA GLN A 107 8.12 -3.31 -6.29
C GLN A 107 8.66 -2.68 -5.01
N TYR A 108 9.60 -3.33 -4.33
CA TYR A 108 10.23 -2.81 -3.12
C TYR A 108 10.90 -1.45 -3.38
N SER A 109 11.67 -1.32 -4.46
CA SER A 109 12.26 -0.05 -4.86
C SER A 109 11.21 1.03 -5.11
N GLN A 110 10.13 0.75 -5.85
CA GLN A 110 9.03 1.70 -6.10
C GLN A 110 8.36 2.17 -4.80
N TRP A 111 8.19 1.26 -3.84
CA TRP A 111 7.63 1.57 -2.55
C TRP A 111 8.55 2.40 -1.67
N LEU A 112 9.87 2.22 -1.77
CA LEU A 112 10.83 3.11 -1.11
C LEU A 112 10.71 4.54 -1.63
N GLU A 113 10.47 4.75 -2.93
CA GLU A 113 10.23 6.09 -3.48
C GLU A 113 8.98 6.73 -2.87
N LYS A 114 7.90 5.94 -2.72
CA LYS A 114 6.68 6.41 -2.06
C LYS A 114 6.93 6.76 -0.60
N TRP A 115 7.67 5.93 0.13
CA TRP A 115 8.05 6.21 1.51
C TRP A 115 8.87 7.52 1.64
N LEU A 116 9.84 7.75 0.76
CA LEU A 116 10.59 9.01 0.68
C LEU A 116 9.68 10.20 0.38
N SER A 117 8.68 10.03 -0.49
CA SER A 117 7.71 11.08 -0.80
C SER A 117 6.88 11.49 0.42
N PHE A 118 6.50 10.53 1.28
CA PHE A 118 5.82 10.83 2.54
C PHE A 118 6.74 11.53 3.54
N LEU A 119 8.00 11.09 3.65
CA LEU A 119 9.01 11.75 4.47
C LEU A 119 9.19 13.22 4.09
N GLU A 120 9.31 13.52 2.80
CA GLU A 120 9.50 14.88 2.31
C GLU A 120 8.25 15.74 2.54
N ARG A 121 7.05 15.17 2.34
CA ARG A 121 5.79 15.85 2.71
C ARG A 121 5.74 16.16 4.19
N GLY A 122 6.18 15.22 5.04
CA GLY A 122 6.21 15.42 6.49
C GLY A 122 7.17 16.51 6.90
N ARG A 123 8.31 16.64 6.22
CA ARG A 123 9.29 17.72 6.44
C ARG A 123 8.66 19.10 6.21
N ILE A 124 7.74 19.21 5.24
CA ILE A 124 7.01 20.44 4.94
C ILE A 124 5.87 20.64 5.93
N ALA A 125 5.02 19.62 6.12
CA ALA A 125 3.81 19.67 6.92
C ALA A 125 4.08 19.88 8.42
N PHE A 126 5.16 19.29 8.93
CA PHE A 126 5.53 19.31 10.35
C PHE A 126 6.78 20.18 10.59
N LYS A 127 6.99 21.21 9.77
CA LYS A 127 8.15 22.10 9.90
C LYS A 127 8.19 22.75 11.28
N GLY A 128 9.33 22.67 11.96
CA GLY A 128 9.52 23.16 13.33
C GLY A 128 9.17 22.15 14.42
N GLU A 129 8.57 21.00 14.08
CA GLU A 129 8.36 19.89 15.01
C GLU A 129 9.68 19.14 15.22
N LYS A 130 10.30 19.33 16.39
CA LYS A 130 11.62 18.78 16.73
C LYS A 130 11.69 17.27 16.57
N ASP A 131 10.62 16.57 16.92
CA ASP A 131 10.58 15.11 16.87
C ASP A 131 10.59 14.62 15.42
N PHE A 132 9.86 15.29 14.52
CA PHE A 132 9.86 14.96 13.10
C PHE A 132 11.19 15.33 12.44
N GLU A 133 11.73 16.51 12.75
CA GLU A 133 13.04 16.94 12.22
C GLU A 133 14.14 15.96 12.63
N ARG A 134 14.17 15.55 13.90
CA ARG A 134 15.10 14.52 14.38
C ARG A 134 14.89 13.21 13.65
N TYR A 135 13.65 12.73 13.55
CA TYR A 135 13.35 11.49 12.85
C TYR A 135 13.81 11.53 11.39
N PHE A 136 13.57 12.64 10.68
CA PHE A 136 14.02 12.83 9.30
C PHE A 136 15.55 12.76 9.19
N GLN A 137 16.29 13.43 10.07
CA GLN A 137 17.76 13.34 10.07
C GLN A 137 18.26 11.92 10.36
N ASP A 138 17.68 11.24 11.34
CA ASP A 138 18.03 9.84 11.65
C ASP A 138 17.81 8.94 10.42
N GLN A 139 16.73 9.14 9.65
CA GLN A 139 16.48 8.38 8.42
C GLN A 139 17.50 8.73 7.32
N LYS A 140 17.83 10.02 7.16
CA LYS A 140 18.80 10.50 6.17
C LYS A 140 20.19 9.92 6.43
N GLU A 141 20.63 9.86 7.68
CA GLU A 141 21.91 9.27 8.06
C GLU A 141 21.92 7.75 7.83
N ALA A 142 20.88 7.06 8.29
CA ALA A 142 20.77 5.60 8.16
C ALA A 142 20.62 5.12 6.72
N SER A 143 20.21 5.97 5.79
CA SER A 143 19.93 5.62 4.39
C SER A 143 20.54 6.62 3.41
N ARG A 144 21.77 7.08 3.72
CA ARG A 144 22.45 8.17 3.03
C ARG A 144 22.57 8.00 1.52
N SER A 145 22.88 6.80 1.03
CA SER A 145 22.94 6.53 -0.41
C SER A 145 21.59 6.71 -1.08
N LEU A 146 20.54 6.16 -0.46
CA LEU A 146 19.17 6.29 -0.93
C LEU A 146 18.71 7.76 -0.93
N PHE A 147 19.01 8.56 0.09
CA PHE A 147 18.62 9.98 0.09
C PHE A 147 19.35 10.79 -0.99
N ASN A 148 20.64 10.53 -1.20
CA ASN A 148 21.43 11.20 -2.23
C ASN A 148 20.87 10.95 -3.64
N ASP A 149 20.45 9.72 -3.94
CA ASP A 149 19.89 9.35 -5.24
C ASP A 149 18.58 10.09 -5.55
N TYR A 150 17.85 10.52 -4.52
CA TYR A 150 16.57 11.25 -4.64
C TYR A 150 16.70 12.75 -4.37
N GLY A 151 17.91 13.27 -4.15
CA GLY A 151 18.16 14.70 -3.93
C GLY A 151 17.64 15.24 -2.59
N LEU A 152 17.51 14.39 -1.57
CA LEU A 152 16.95 14.70 -0.25
C LEU A 152 18.00 14.89 0.86
#